data_AF-A0A7C7AGU3-F1
#
_entry.id   AF-A0A7C7AGU3-F1
#
_cell.length_a   1.000
_cell.length_b   1.000
_cell.length_c   1.000
_cell.angle_alpha   90.00
_cell.angle_beta   90.00
_cell.angle_gamma   90.00
#
_symmetry.space_group_name_H-M   'P 1'
#
loop_
_entity.id
_entity.type
_entity.pdbx_description
1 polymer ?
#
loop_
_entity_poly.entity_id
_entity_poly.type
_entity_poly.pdbx_seq_one_letter_code
_entity_poly.pdbx_strand_id
1 'polypeptide(L)'
;MKKVLLGLLILATTLVTLPMLFADSQKGTVIVHFKAWDGNYENLGNWGWGGFDSKSTYTGLDDFGAYFEFNDIAVGGENPMGFIAVRYKEGSPDWDNGKLTDDILIDPSVVKADETVHIYVFQGTQKSSEENPRYFVADNSKYNLLVVYFDPSGSYEENLGIHNWGGWTEEATTWNEPLKVFSTGGETTAGVAVKVAMLHANQNEGSVPDAGFLVYFGDGDNSKKTGDVKLRSAIGEEAELGTTGMAYIVSKGNGYTAGDNVFYGKDGYDQFVDEAFSFKLMPYKQNTNTGQGEGTFAVRPTNIIVKTSALVTNPYAAAETEADQTAALETVKGWFKLTVKGTSTVIPIERVDFALRNETISDFVIVLSDANKLDNTKSYILSFDNDSVDAEIELALDKEKPVISFPILGEDRIIEVAWGKEFDFNLFPLFEAVDDRDGNLTNRVYVPAGEKSKLNTAVEGDYEIMLRVEDTWGNVSEEIFIFRVTKNVK
;
A
#
# COMPACT_ATOMS: atom_id res chain seq x y z
N MET A 1 68.11 11.71 -48.03
CA MET A 1 66.64 11.50 -48.11
C MET A 1 66.09 10.55 -47.03
N LYS A 2 66.63 9.34 -46.81
CA LYS A 2 66.09 8.39 -45.80
C LYS A 2 66.04 8.92 -44.35
N LYS A 3 67.03 9.70 -43.90
CA LYS A 3 67.05 10.28 -42.54
C LYS A 3 66.07 11.44 -42.33
N VAL A 4 65.76 12.19 -43.39
CA VAL A 4 64.80 13.31 -43.35
C VAL A 4 63.37 12.78 -43.39
N LEU A 5 63.12 11.72 -44.17
CA LEU A 5 61.82 11.04 -44.20
C LEU A 5 61.47 10.38 -42.86
N LEU A 6 62.45 9.76 -42.18
CA LEU A 6 62.24 9.15 -40.88
C LEU A 6 61.97 10.20 -39.79
N GLY A 7 62.66 11.35 -39.84
CA GLY A 7 62.39 12.47 -38.93
C GLY A 7 61.00 13.08 -39.14
N LEU A 8 60.53 13.20 -40.38
CA LEU A 8 59.16 13.62 -40.71
C LEU A 8 58.12 12.60 -40.27
N LEU A 9 58.41 11.30 -40.39
CA LEU A 9 57.51 10.24 -39.95
C LEU A 9 57.35 10.23 -38.43
N ILE A 10 58.46 10.41 -37.69
CA ILE A 10 58.45 10.51 -36.22
C ILE A 10 57.72 11.78 -35.77
N LEU A 11 57.96 12.92 -36.44
CA LEU A 11 57.27 14.18 -36.13
C LEU A 11 55.76 14.11 -36.45
N ALA A 12 55.38 13.43 -37.53
CA ALA A 12 53.98 13.22 -37.88
C ALA A 12 53.30 12.21 -36.95
N THR A 13 54.00 11.16 -36.49
CA THR A 13 53.42 10.25 -35.48
C THR A 13 53.28 10.95 -34.14
N THR A 14 54.25 11.75 -33.68
CA THR A 14 54.09 12.51 -32.43
C THR A 14 53.02 13.60 -32.53
N LEU A 15 52.90 14.31 -33.66
CA LEU A 15 51.84 15.32 -33.86
C LEU A 15 50.42 14.72 -33.97
N VAL A 16 50.30 13.47 -34.40
CA VAL A 16 49.01 12.76 -34.48
C VAL A 16 48.66 12.05 -33.16
N THR A 17 49.65 11.59 -32.39
CA THR A 17 49.41 10.92 -31.10
C THR A 17 49.35 11.86 -29.90
N LEU A 18 50.00 13.04 -29.94
CA LEU A 18 49.91 14.02 -28.85
C LEU A 18 48.46 14.49 -28.59
N PRO A 19 47.64 14.85 -29.60
CA PRO A 19 46.25 15.25 -29.37
C PRO A 19 45.38 14.13 -28.80
N MET A 20 45.71 12.86 -29.07
CA MET A 20 45.03 11.70 -28.47
C MET A 20 45.48 11.43 -27.02
N LEU A 21 46.68 11.87 -26.64
CA LEU A 21 47.19 11.82 -25.26
C LEU A 21 46.72 13.01 -24.40
N PHE A 22 46.22 14.08 -25.04
CA PHE A 22 45.70 15.30 -24.41
C PHE A 22 44.22 15.56 -24.76
N ALA A 23 43.47 14.54 -25.18
CA ALA A 23 42.02 14.65 -25.19
C ALA A 23 41.58 14.76 -23.73
N ASP A 24 41.24 15.97 -23.28
CA ASP A 24 40.54 16.14 -22.01
C ASP A 24 39.35 15.19 -22.04
N SER A 25 39.28 14.30 -21.04
CA SER A 25 38.11 13.44 -20.86
C SER A 25 36.89 14.35 -20.87
N GLN A 26 35.91 14.11 -21.75
CA GLN A 26 34.67 14.86 -21.73
C GLN A 26 34.09 14.88 -20.31
N LYS A 27 33.55 16.01 -19.88
CA LYS A 27 33.05 16.20 -18.52
C LYS A 27 31.58 16.57 -18.53
N GLY A 28 30.88 16.22 -17.47
CA GLY A 28 29.51 16.62 -17.19
C GLY A 28 29.34 17.09 -15.76
N THR A 29 28.11 17.52 -15.45
CA THR A 29 27.69 17.85 -14.09
C THR A 29 26.73 16.78 -13.60
N VAL A 30 26.87 16.37 -12.34
CA VAL A 30 25.95 15.43 -11.70
C VAL A 30 25.33 16.11 -10.48
N ILE A 31 24.00 16.10 -10.41
CA ILE A 31 23.25 16.56 -9.25
C ILE A 31 22.61 15.35 -8.58
N VAL A 32 23.02 15.07 -7.34
CA VAL A 32 22.40 14.03 -6.51
C VAL A 32 21.39 14.68 -5.58
N HIS A 33 20.13 14.38 -5.80
CA HIS A 33 18.99 14.75 -4.99
C HIS A 33 18.75 13.69 -3.92
N PHE A 34 18.65 14.11 -2.67
CA PHE A 34 18.47 13.25 -1.51
C PHE A 34 17.20 13.61 -0.73
N LYS A 35 16.37 12.60 -0.47
CA LYS A 35 15.15 12.72 0.34
C LYS A 35 15.31 12.11 1.72
N ALA A 36 15.21 12.93 2.76
CA ALA A 36 14.95 12.46 4.12
C ALA A 36 13.43 12.33 4.33
N TRP A 37 12.97 11.22 4.89
CA TRP A 37 11.54 10.95 5.09
C TRP A 37 10.89 11.97 6.04
N ASP A 38 11.63 12.36 7.08
CA ASP A 38 11.22 13.38 8.06
C ASP A 38 11.44 14.83 7.58
N GLY A 39 12.01 15.02 6.37
CA GLY A 39 12.37 16.33 5.85
C GLY A 39 13.47 17.06 6.63
N ASN A 40 14.15 16.39 7.58
CA ASN A 40 15.17 17.01 8.42
C ASN A 40 16.56 16.88 7.80
N TYR A 41 17.06 17.99 7.25
CA TYR A 41 18.38 18.10 6.64
C TYR A 41 19.44 18.75 7.56
N GLU A 42 19.19 18.89 8.86
CA GLU A 42 20.15 19.47 9.79
C GLU A 42 21.46 18.66 9.82
N ASN A 43 22.59 19.35 9.65
CA ASN A 43 23.93 18.76 9.56
C ASN A 43 24.08 17.69 8.47
N LEU A 44 23.19 17.63 7.48
CA LEU A 44 23.31 16.71 6.36
C LEU A 44 24.52 17.08 5.48
N GLY A 45 25.38 16.11 5.23
CA GLY A 45 26.42 16.14 4.21
C GLY A 45 26.46 14.85 3.40
N ASN A 46 27.51 14.68 2.60
CA ASN A 46 27.81 13.44 1.91
C ASN A 46 29.25 12.98 2.18
N TRP A 47 29.44 11.68 2.26
CA TRP A 47 30.73 11.07 2.02
C TRP A 47 30.78 10.57 0.57
N GLY A 48 31.78 11.01 -0.17
CA GLY A 48 31.92 10.78 -1.61
C GLY A 48 33.26 10.17 -2.00
N TRP A 49 33.27 9.40 -3.09
CA TRP A 49 34.47 8.90 -3.76
C TRP A 49 34.22 8.69 -5.26
N GLY A 50 35.25 8.29 -6.02
CA GLY A 50 35.09 7.96 -7.45
C GLY A 50 34.79 9.17 -8.34
N GLY A 51 35.20 10.37 -7.92
CA GLY A 51 34.89 11.64 -8.59
C GLY A 51 33.93 12.53 -7.80
N PHE A 52 33.21 11.98 -6.82
CA PHE A 52 32.43 12.78 -5.88
C PHE A 52 33.28 13.22 -4.69
N ASP A 53 33.36 14.52 -4.47
CA ASP A 53 33.97 15.07 -3.27
C ASP A 53 33.07 14.87 -2.05
N SER A 54 33.67 14.68 -0.87
CA SER A 54 32.91 14.68 0.37
C SER A 54 32.60 16.13 0.79
N LYS A 55 31.32 16.42 1.04
CA LYS A 55 30.87 17.74 1.50
C LYS A 55 30.20 17.62 2.86
N SER A 56 30.62 18.42 3.83
CA SER A 56 29.97 18.48 5.16
C SER A 56 28.61 19.17 5.15
N THR A 57 28.20 19.72 4.02
CA THR A 57 26.89 20.33 3.81
C THR A 57 26.42 20.10 2.37
N TYR A 58 25.12 19.94 2.19
CA TYR A 58 24.49 19.89 0.86
C TYR A 58 24.61 21.24 0.14
N THR A 59 24.39 21.24 -1.18
CA THR A 59 24.53 22.45 -2.01
C THR A 59 23.32 23.38 -1.90
N GLY A 60 22.11 22.81 -1.90
CA GLY A 60 20.88 23.56 -1.65
C GLY A 60 19.68 22.63 -1.40
N LEU A 61 18.49 23.22 -1.32
CA LEU A 61 17.21 22.51 -1.23
C LEU A 61 16.39 22.81 -2.48
N ASP A 62 15.60 21.83 -2.93
CA ASP A 62 14.59 21.97 -3.97
C ASP A 62 13.26 21.29 -3.56
N ASP A 63 12.33 21.17 -4.51
CA ASP A 63 11.02 20.57 -4.28
C ASP A 63 11.08 19.07 -3.95
N PHE A 64 12.16 18.39 -4.31
CA PHE A 64 12.40 17.01 -3.90
C PHE A 64 13.01 16.96 -2.51
N GLY A 65 14.13 17.62 -2.27
CA GLY A 65 14.85 17.54 -1.00
C GLY A 65 16.16 18.30 -1.02
N ALA A 66 17.18 17.78 -0.34
CA ALA A 66 18.52 18.36 -0.39
C ALA A 66 19.27 17.86 -1.62
N TYR A 67 20.01 18.73 -2.30
CA TYR A 67 20.79 18.34 -3.47
C TYR A 67 22.28 18.63 -3.30
N PHE A 68 23.10 17.80 -3.96
CA PHE A 68 24.55 17.90 -4.02
C PHE A 68 24.99 18.05 -5.46
N GLU A 69 25.68 19.14 -5.79
CA GLU A 69 26.19 19.40 -7.13
C GLU A 69 27.65 18.99 -7.26
N PHE A 70 27.96 18.13 -8.23
CA PHE A 70 29.29 17.67 -8.56
C PHE A 70 29.63 18.07 -10.00
N ASN A 71 30.53 19.05 -10.12
CA ASN A 71 30.97 19.59 -11.40
C ASN A 71 32.19 18.82 -11.93
N ASP A 72 32.44 18.95 -13.23
CA ASP A 72 33.66 18.45 -13.88
C ASP A 72 33.87 16.93 -13.78
N ILE A 73 32.78 16.16 -13.73
CA ILE A 73 32.82 14.69 -13.62
C ILE A 73 33.14 14.07 -14.97
N ALA A 74 34.14 13.21 -15.02
CA ALA A 74 34.57 12.56 -16.25
C ALA A 74 33.51 11.58 -16.79
N VAL A 75 33.20 11.69 -18.07
CA VAL A 75 32.32 10.77 -18.80
C VAL A 75 33.01 9.41 -18.94
N GLY A 76 32.30 8.33 -18.58
CA GLY A 76 32.79 6.96 -18.77
C GLY A 76 33.97 6.58 -17.87
N GLY A 77 34.03 7.12 -16.65
CA GLY A 77 35.04 6.74 -15.66
C GLY A 77 35.08 5.23 -15.39
N GLU A 78 36.25 4.72 -14.99
CA GLU A 78 36.46 3.27 -14.76
C GLU A 78 35.86 2.77 -13.43
N ASN A 79 35.67 3.65 -12.45
CA ASN A 79 35.18 3.30 -11.11
C ASN A 79 33.82 3.98 -10.84
N PRO A 80 32.88 3.29 -10.17
CA PRO A 80 31.62 3.91 -9.73
C PRO A 80 31.84 5.15 -8.87
N MET A 81 30.98 6.14 -9.06
CA MET A 81 30.91 7.31 -8.19
C MET A 81 30.15 6.92 -6.92
N GLY A 82 30.79 7.11 -5.78
CA GLY A 82 30.23 6.72 -4.50
C GLY A 82 29.53 7.85 -3.79
N PHE A 83 28.37 7.57 -3.22
CA PHE A 83 27.61 8.53 -2.42
C PHE A 83 27.06 7.86 -1.16
N ILE A 84 27.27 8.51 -0.01
CA ILE A 84 26.61 8.19 1.25
C ILE A 84 26.04 9.48 1.82
N ALA A 85 24.73 9.55 2.03
CA ALA A 85 24.12 10.63 2.80
C ALA A 85 24.36 10.37 4.30
N VAL A 86 24.96 11.33 4.99
CA VAL A 86 25.37 11.17 6.39
C VAL A 86 25.33 12.50 7.12
N ARG A 87 24.88 12.49 8.37
CA ARG A 87 24.94 13.67 9.25
C ARG A 87 26.37 13.87 9.74
N TYR A 88 26.81 15.12 9.76
CA TYR A 88 28.12 15.51 10.28
C TYR A 88 28.03 15.93 11.75
N LYS A 89 29.02 15.53 12.53
CA LYS A 89 29.21 15.91 13.92
C LYS A 89 30.66 16.34 14.11
N GLU A 90 30.87 17.56 14.62
CA GLU A 90 32.22 18.10 14.87
C GLU A 90 33.13 18.07 13.63
N GLY A 91 32.56 18.30 12.44
CA GLY A 91 33.30 18.35 11.18
C GLY A 91 33.64 16.99 10.57
N SER A 92 33.19 15.87 11.16
CA SER A 92 33.35 14.52 10.61
C SER A 92 31.99 13.85 10.41
N PRO A 93 31.85 12.89 9.49
CA PRO A 93 30.64 12.07 9.40
C PRO A 93 30.37 11.30 10.70
N ASP A 94 29.13 11.33 11.19
CA ASP A 94 28.69 10.51 12.32
C ASP A 94 28.33 9.12 11.80
N TRP A 95 29.31 8.22 11.81
CA TRP A 95 29.16 6.87 11.29
C TRP A 95 28.29 5.96 12.16
N ASP A 96 28.20 6.25 13.45
CA ASP A 96 27.49 5.41 14.41
C ASP A 96 25.99 5.70 14.39
N ASN A 97 25.60 6.97 14.25
CA ASN A 97 24.19 7.39 14.37
C ASN A 97 23.70 8.33 13.25
N GLY A 98 24.59 8.81 12.38
CA GLY A 98 24.26 9.81 11.36
C GLY A 98 24.09 9.26 9.95
N LYS A 99 24.39 7.99 9.70
CA LYS A 99 24.32 7.39 8.37
C LYS A 99 22.85 7.24 7.91
N LEU A 100 22.50 7.86 6.78
CA LEU A 100 21.13 7.87 6.24
C LEU A 100 20.96 6.98 5.00
N THR A 101 22.05 6.62 4.34
CA THR A 101 22.10 5.61 3.28
C THR A 101 23.32 4.72 3.48
N ASP A 102 23.33 3.53 2.88
CA ASP A 102 24.54 2.75 2.68
C ASP A 102 25.31 3.21 1.43
N ASP A 103 26.33 2.46 1.02
CA ASP A 103 27.13 2.74 -0.17
C ASP A 103 26.26 2.76 -1.44
N ILE A 104 26.00 3.95 -1.98
CA ILE A 104 25.34 4.11 -3.28
C ILE A 104 26.41 4.19 -4.36
N LEU A 105 26.39 3.21 -5.28
CA LEU A 105 27.40 3.04 -6.33
C LEU A 105 26.83 3.45 -7.68
N ILE A 106 27.05 4.71 -8.07
CA ILE A 106 26.50 5.28 -9.29
C ILE A 106 27.39 4.94 -10.48
N ASP A 107 26.78 4.40 -11.54
CA ASP A 107 27.47 4.00 -12.76
C ASP A 107 28.02 5.23 -13.52
N PRO A 108 29.31 5.29 -13.88
CA PRO A 108 29.90 6.43 -14.59
C PRO A 108 29.32 6.68 -15.99
N SER A 109 28.63 5.72 -16.59
CA SER A 109 27.97 5.86 -17.90
C SER A 109 26.75 6.78 -17.88
N VAL A 110 26.22 7.12 -16.69
CA VAL A 110 25.14 8.09 -16.54
C VAL A 110 25.60 9.50 -16.91
N VAL A 111 26.88 9.82 -16.71
CA VAL A 111 27.46 11.14 -16.96
C VAL A 111 27.47 11.42 -18.46
N LYS A 112 26.92 12.57 -18.86
CA LYS A 112 26.87 13.03 -20.26
C LYS A 112 27.74 14.28 -20.44
N ALA A 113 28.43 14.34 -21.57
CA ALA A 113 29.34 15.44 -21.88
C ALA A 113 28.56 16.75 -21.99
N ASP A 114 29.04 17.80 -21.31
CA ASP A 114 28.48 19.16 -21.33
C ASP A 114 27.00 19.24 -20.90
N GLU A 115 26.50 18.23 -20.17
CA GLU A 115 25.14 18.14 -19.67
C GLU A 115 25.11 18.06 -18.13
N THR A 116 23.97 18.41 -17.55
CA THR A 116 23.67 18.17 -16.13
C THR A 116 22.77 16.97 -16.00
N VAL A 117 23.18 15.98 -15.22
CA VAL A 117 22.41 14.74 -14.99
C VAL A 117 21.88 14.75 -13.57
N HIS A 118 20.58 14.50 -13.42
CA HIS A 118 19.91 14.47 -12.12
C HIS A 118 19.68 13.04 -11.65
N ILE A 119 20.06 12.75 -10.40
CA ILE A 119 19.98 11.44 -9.78
C ILE A 119 19.23 11.57 -8.46
N TYR A 120 18.29 10.68 -8.18
CA TYR A 120 17.47 10.71 -6.97
C TYR A 120 17.78 9.53 -6.06
N VAL A 121 17.94 9.81 -4.77
CA VAL A 121 18.27 8.86 -3.69
C VAL A 121 17.39 9.14 -2.48
N PHE A 122 16.97 8.11 -1.76
CA PHE A 122 16.11 8.22 -0.58
C PHE A 122 16.82 7.79 0.70
N GLN A 123 16.30 8.18 1.85
CA GLN A 123 16.74 7.68 3.14
C GLN A 123 16.45 6.17 3.28
N GLY A 124 17.29 5.49 4.07
CA GLY A 124 17.20 4.06 4.33
C GLY A 124 17.62 3.21 3.14
N THR A 125 18.20 3.83 2.11
CA THR A 125 18.70 3.11 0.95
C THR A 125 19.86 2.21 1.35
N GLN A 126 19.72 0.90 1.12
CA GLN A 126 20.77 -0.09 1.33
C GLN A 126 21.79 -0.07 0.19
N LYS A 127 22.88 -0.85 0.35
CA LYS A 127 23.98 -0.89 -0.62
C LYS A 127 23.50 -1.23 -2.02
N SER A 128 23.98 -0.47 -3.02
CA SER A 128 23.71 -0.73 -4.43
C SER A 128 24.25 -2.09 -4.88
N SER A 129 23.55 -2.72 -5.82
CA SER A 129 24.00 -3.88 -6.58
C SER A 129 23.71 -3.68 -8.07
N GLU A 130 24.23 -4.57 -8.92
CA GLU A 130 23.96 -4.54 -10.37
C GLU A 130 22.46 -4.73 -10.68
N GLU A 131 21.78 -5.60 -9.93
CA GLU A 131 20.34 -5.87 -10.09
C GLU A 131 19.45 -4.80 -9.45
N ASN A 132 19.97 -4.08 -8.46
CA ASN A 132 19.25 -2.99 -7.82
C ASN A 132 20.23 -1.83 -7.57
N PRO A 133 20.31 -0.87 -8.52
CA PRO A 133 21.24 0.24 -8.41
C PRO A 133 20.91 1.16 -7.23
N ARG A 134 19.66 1.16 -6.73
CA ARG A 134 19.20 1.97 -5.59
C ARG A 134 19.32 3.51 -5.79
N TYR A 135 19.47 3.96 -7.02
CA TYR A 135 19.38 5.36 -7.44
C TYR A 135 18.59 5.46 -8.74
N PHE A 136 18.03 6.63 -8.99
CA PHE A 136 17.08 6.84 -10.09
C PHE A 136 17.53 8.01 -10.95
N VAL A 137 17.76 7.79 -12.25
CA VAL A 137 18.39 8.78 -13.15
C VAL A 137 17.34 9.40 -14.08
N ALA A 138 17.27 10.72 -14.11
CA ALA A 138 16.46 11.44 -15.10
C ALA A 138 17.15 11.47 -16.47
N ASP A 139 16.35 11.42 -17.53
CA ASP A 139 16.78 11.57 -18.91
C ASP A 139 16.43 12.99 -19.41
N ASN A 140 17.47 13.76 -19.76
CA ASN A 140 17.35 15.12 -20.28
C ASN A 140 16.59 15.22 -21.60
N SER A 141 16.48 14.11 -22.34
CA SER A 141 15.77 14.03 -23.62
C SER A 141 14.30 13.61 -23.48
N LYS A 142 13.82 13.38 -22.25
CA LYS A 142 12.49 12.84 -21.95
C LYS A 142 11.76 13.68 -20.90
N TYR A 143 10.47 13.43 -20.76
CA TYR A 143 9.75 13.81 -19.55
C TYR A 143 9.91 12.71 -18.51
N ASN A 144 10.19 13.08 -17.27
CA ASN A 144 10.52 12.14 -16.20
C ASN A 144 9.43 12.15 -15.13
N LEU A 145 9.11 10.98 -14.60
CA LEU A 145 8.24 10.83 -13.43
C LEU A 145 8.88 9.87 -12.44
N LEU A 146 9.24 10.42 -11.28
CA LEU A 146 9.69 9.62 -10.14
C LEU A 146 8.47 9.18 -9.34
N VAL A 147 8.20 7.87 -9.34
CA VAL A 147 7.06 7.26 -8.66
C VAL A 147 7.53 6.62 -7.37
N VAL A 148 6.94 7.01 -6.24
CA VAL A 148 7.19 6.42 -4.92
C VAL A 148 5.92 5.71 -4.49
N TYR A 149 6.00 4.41 -4.24
CA TYR A 149 4.90 3.56 -3.78
C TYR A 149 5.24 2.95 -2.42
N PHE A 150 4.37 3.17 -1.45
CA PHE A 150 4.52 2.65 -0.10
C PHE A 150 3.31 1.82 0.30
N ASP A 151 3.56 0.58 0.73
CA ASP A 151 2.56 -0.24 1.41
C ASP A 151 2.86 -0.26 2.92
N PRO A 152 2.01 0.33 3.77
CA PRO A 152 2.23 0.36 5.21
C PRO A 152 2.37 -1.03 5.84
N SER A 153 1.74 -2.06 5.25
CA SER A 153 1.87 -3.44 5.73
C SER A 153 3.26 -4.05 5.49
N GLY A 154 4.11 -3.40 4.69
CA GLY A 154 5.40 -3.93 4.25
C GLY A 154 5.30 -5.13 3.31
N SER A 155 4.09 -5.54 2.96
CA SER A 155 3.83 -6.68 2.08
C SER A 155 3.59 -6.19 0.66
N TYR A 156 4.51 -6.55 -0.24
CA TYR A 156 4.41 -6.22 -1.67
C TYR A 156 4.14 -7.49 -2.45
N GLU A 157 3.20 -7.45 -3.39
CA GLU A 157 2.97 -8.56 -4.29
C GLU A 157 4.22 -8.80 -5.16
N GLU A 158 4.59 -10.06 -5.33
CA GLU A 158 5.66 -10.45 -6.27
C GLU A 158 5.37 -9.93 -7.67
N ASN A 159 4.09 -9.97 -8.07
CA ASN A 159 3.66 -9.47 -9.36
C ASN A 159 3.35 -7.95 -9.40
N LEU A 160 3.73 -7.15 -8.40
CA LEU A 160 3.51 -5.69 -8.45
C LEU A 160 4.21 -5.03 -9.65
N GLY A 161 3.55 -4.05 -10.26
CA GLY A 161 4.09 -3.21 -11.33
C GLY A 161 3.07 -2.19 -11.78
N ILE A 162 3.16 -1.76 -13.04
CA ILE A 162 2.23 -0.79 -13.62
C ILE A 162 1.57 -1.30 -14.89
N HIS A 163 0.32 -0.88 -15.11
CA HIS A 163 -0.30 -0.89 -16.42
C HIS A 163 -0.40 0.55 -16.90
N ASN A 164 0.17 0.86 -18.06
CA ASN A 164 0.40 2.22 -18.50
C ASN A 164 0.01 2.44 -19.96
N TRP A 165 -0.25 3.70 -20.30
CA TRP A 165 -0.71 4.11 -21.62
C TRP A 165 -0.27 5.53 -21.94
N GLY A 166 -0.39 5.90 -23.22
CA GLY A 166 -0.39 7.30 -23.63
C GLY A 166 1.00 7.92 -23.80
N GLY A 167 2.03 7.14 -24.16
CA GLY A 167 3.31 7.70 -24.64
C GLY A 167 4.52 7.51 -23.72
N TRP A 168 4.47 6.56 -22.80
CA TRP A 168 5.64 6.10 -22.05
C TRP A 168 6.67 5.45 -22.99
N THR A 169 7.95 5.44 -22.61
CA THR A 169 9.01 4.80 -23.38
C THR A 169 8.93 3.27 -23.35
N GLU A 170 8.40 2.74 -22.25
CA GLU A 170 8.13 1.32 -22.04
C GLU A 170 6.67 1.16 -21.67
N GLU A 171 5.98 0.17 -22.25
CA GLU A 171 4.56 -0.08 -22.01
C GLU A 171 4.34 -1.54 -21.62
N ALA A 172 3.37 -1.78 -20.73
CA ALA A 172 2.90 -3.12 -20.41
C ALA A 172 2.34 -3.81 -21.66
N THR A 173 2.72 -5.07 -21.86
CA THR A 173 2.34 -5.85 -23.05
C THR A 173 0.88 -6.26 -23.03
N THR A 174 0.34 -6.60 -21.85
CA THR A 174 -1.03 -7.05 -21.68
C THR A 174 -1.62 -6.56 -20.36
N TRP A 175 -2.94 -6.64 -20.21
CA TRP A 175 -3.63 -6.23 -18.99
C TRP A 175 -3.27 -7.06 -17.75
N ASN A 176 -2.83 -8.32 -17.88
CA ASN A 176 -2.50 -9.16 -16.71
C ASN A 176 -0.99 -9.33 -16.49
N GLU A 177 -0.17 -8.65 -17.30
CA GLU A 177 1.29 -8.69 -17.20
C GLU A 177 1.81 -7.26 -16.93
N PRO A 178 1.81 -6.82 -15.65
CA PRO A 178 2.32 -5.51 -15.28
C PRO A 178 3.76 -5.30 -15.73
N LEU A 179 4.06 -4.08 -16.19
CA LEU A 179 5.43 -3.65 -16.41
C LEU A 179 6.17 -3.56 -15.07
N LYS A 180 7.30 -4.27 -14.97
CA LYS A 180 8.13 -4.40 -13.77
C LYS A 180 9.09 -3.24 -13.62
N VAL A 181 8.60 -2.15 -13.06
CA VAL A 181 9.37 -0.90 -12.92
C VAL A 181 9.90 -0.65 -11.50
N PHE A 182 9.29 -1.26 -10.49
CA PHE A 182 9.59 -0.96 -9.10
C PHE A 182 10.81 -1.73 -8.59
N SER A 183 11.74 -0.98 -7.99
CA SER A 183 12.79 -1.52 -7.13
C SER A 183 12.62 -0.94 -5.72
N THR A 184 13.28 -1.52 -4.72
CA THR A 184 13.31 -0.91 -3.38
C THR A 184 14.25 0.31 -3.41
N GLY A 185 13.69 1.52 -3.32
CA GLY A 185 14.45 2.77 -3.41
C GLY A 185 14.89 3.35 -2.07
N GLY A 186 14.33 2.88 -0.96
CA GLY A 186 14.66 3.32 0.40
C GLY A 186 13.90 2.50 1.45
N GLU A 187 14.10 2.82 2.72
CA GLU A 187 13.43 2.19 3.87
C GLU A 187 12.99 3.25 4.87
N THR A 188 11.83 3.07 5.47
CA THR A 188 11.38 3.90 6.59
C THR A 188 12.29 3.69 7.81
N THR A 189 12.18 4.56 8.81
CA THR A 189 12.88 4.38 10.10
C THR A 189 12.49 3.07 10.81
N ALA A 190 11.32 2.51 10.50
CA ALA A 190 10.85 1.21 10.99
C ALA A 190 11.36 0.02 10.15
N GLY A 191 12.22 0.24 9.16
CA GLY A 191 12.77 -0.82 8.28
C GLY A 191 11.80 -1.33 7.22
N VAL A 192 10.67 -0.64 7.00
CA VAL A 192 9.71 -1.00 5.93
C VAL A 192 10.23 -0.48 4.60
N ALA A 193 10.40 -1.37 3.63
CA ALA A 193 10.82 -1.04 2.28
C ALA A 193 9.86 -0.05 1.60
N VAL A 194 10.41 0.90 0.85
CA VAL A 194 9.68 1.83 -0.03
C VAL A 194 10.03 1.48 -1.48
N LYS A 195 9.01 1.30 -2.32
CA LYS A 195 9.20 0.98 -3.74
C LYS A 195 9.26 2.26 -4.56
N VAL A 196 10.20 2.32 -5.50
CA VAL A 196 10.42 3.50 -6.33
C VAL A 196 10.68 3.07 -7.77
N ALA A 197 10.21 3.88 -8.72
CA ALA A 197 10.49 3.75 -10.14
C ALA A 197 10.77 5.12 -10.76
N MET A 198 11.65 5.16 -11.74
CA MET A 198 11.79 6.31 -12.65
C MET A 198 11.18 5.94 -13.99
N LEU A 199 10.12 6.64 -14.37
CA LEU A 199 9.44 6.46 -15.65
C LEU A 199 9.80 7.59 -16.61
N HIS A 200 9.86 7.26 -17.90
CA HIS A 200 10.18 8.20 -18.96
C HIS A 200 9.08 8.22 -20.01
N ALA A 201 8.76 9.41 -20.51
CA ALA A 201 7.80 9.59 -21.59
C ALA A 201 8.39 10.38 -22.75
N ASN A 202 8.00 10.01 -23.97
CA ASN A 202 8.37 10.73 -25.18
C ASN A 202 7.47 11.96 -25.37
N GLN A 203 8.00 13.02 -25.97
CA GLN A 203 7.14 14.12 -26.43
C GLN A 203 6.09 13.62 -27.44
N ASN A 204 4.89 14.18 -27.35
CA ASN A 204 3.81 13.94 -28.31
C ASN A 204 3.47 15.25 -29.03
N GLU A 205 3.73 15.30 -30.32
CA GLU A 205 3.52 16.50 -31.17
C GLU A 205 4.16 17.80 -30.60
N GLY A 206 5.29 17.66 -29.90
CA GLY A 206 6.00 18.80 -29.28
C GLY A 206 5.44 19.25 -27.93
N SER A 207 4.58 18.44 -27.29
CA SER A 207 4.02 18.70 -25.97
C SER A 207 4.20 17.51 -25.02
N VAL A 208 3.95 17.74 -23.73
CA VAL A 208 3.89 16.68 -22.72
C VAL A 208 2.76 15.71 -23.09
N PRO A 209 3.02 14.39 -23.24
CA PRO A 209 1.97 13.43 -23.57
C PRO A 209 0.94 13.32 -22.42
N ASP A 210 -0.31 12.93 -22.74
CA ASP A 210 -1.31 12.57 -21.73
C ASP A 210 -1.09 11.14 -21.22
N ALA A 211 0.13 10.90 -20.73
CA ALA A 211 0.58 9.60 -20.29
C ALA A 211 0.03 9.30 -18.89
N GLY A 212 -0.54 8.11 -18.73
CA GLY A 212 -1.14 7.65 -17.48
C GLY A 212 -0.79 6.21 -17.15
N PHE A 213 -0.97 5.82 -15.89
CA PHE A 213 -0.82 4.44 -15.45
C PHE A 213 -1.63 4.13 -14.18
N LEU A 214 -1.74 2.84 -13.87
CA LEU A 214 -2.25 2.29 -12.62
C LEU A 214 -1.18 1.43 -11.98
N VAL A 215 -1.04 1.48 -10.66
CA VAL A 215 -0.27 0.47 -9.91
C VAL A 215 -1.18 -0.72 -9.65
N TYR A 216 -0.71 -1.93 -9.96
CA TYR A 216 -1.47 -3.18 -9.78
C TYR A 216 -0.57 -4.42 -9.87
N PHE A 217 -1.12 -5.62 -9.70
CA PHE A 217 -0.36 -6.89 -9.75
C PHE A 217 -0.86 -7.95 -10.74
N GLY A 218 -1.68 -7.57 -11.73
CA GLY A 218 -1.97 -8.45 -12.88
C GLY A 218 -3.14 -9.44 -12.72
N ASP A 219 -3.96 -9.30 -11.69
CA ASP A 219 -5.13 -10.17 -11.43
C ASP A 219 -6.45 -9.41 -11.62
N GLY A 220 -6.61 -8.81 -12.82
CA GLY A 220 -7.80 -8.04 -13.17
C GLY A 220 -8.01 -6.78 -12.31
N ASP A 221 -9.24 -6.25 -12.31
CA ASP A 221 -9.59 -5.00 -11.62
C ASP A 221 -9.39 -5.07 -10.10
N ASN A 222 -9.58 -6.25 -9.51
CA ASN A 222 -9.38 -6.46 -8.07
C ASN A 222 -7.91 -6.35 -7.66
N SER A 223 -6.97 -6.35 -8.60
CA SER A 223 -5.54 -6.17 -8.31
C SER A 223 -5.06 -4.72 -8.33
N LYS A 224 -5.94 -3.77 -8.69
CA LYS A 224 -5.62 -2.34 -8.71
C LYS A 224 -5.28 -1.83 -7.30
N LYS A 225 -4.26 -0.98 -7.23
CA LYS A 225 -3.78 -0.32 -6.00
C LYS A 225 -4.06 1.18 -6.02
N THR A 226 -4.34 1.75 -7.19
CA THR A 226 -4.53 3.19 -7.39
C THR A 226 -5.66 3.46 -8.38
N GLY A 227 -6.20 4.69 -8.31
CA GLY A 227 -6.79 5.31 -9.50
C GLY A 227 -5.71 5.75 -10.49
N ASP A 228 -6.11 6.47 -11.55
CA ASP A 228 -5.20 6.94 -12.60
C ASP A 228 -4.11 7.85 -12.04
N VAL A 229 -2.86 7.48 -12.27
CA VAL A 229 -1.68 8.32 -12.04
C VAL A 229 -1.29 8.96 -13.36
N LYS A 230 -1.15 10.29 -13.41
CA LYS A 230 -0.96 11.04 -14.66
C LYS A 230 0.33 11.86 -14.64
N LEU A 231 1.09 11.79 -15.74
CA LEU A 231 2.31 12.57 -15.92
C LEU A 231 2.04 14.07 -15.84
N ARG A 232 1.02 14.57 -16.54
CA ARG A 232 0.67 16.00 -16.58
C ARG A 232 0.27 16.57 -15.23
N SER A 233 -0.26 15.75 -14.32
CA SER A 233 -0.52 16.17 -12.94
C SER A 233 0.75 16.43 -12.14
N ALA A 234 1.86 15.79 -12.52
CA ALA A 234 3.14 15.92 -11.83
C ALA A 234 4.03 17.05 -12.37
N ILE A 235 4.03 17.28 -13.70
CA ILE A 235 4.93 18.25 -14.35
C ILE A 235 4.22 19.40 -15.08
N GLY A 236 2.89 19.34 -15.23
CA GLY A 236 2.14 20.30 -16.05
C GLY A 236 2.19 19.98 -17.55
N GLU A 237 1.40 20.71 -18.34
CA GLU A 237 1.27 20.47 -19.80
C GLU A 237 2.38 21.17 -20.62
N GLU A 238 2.99 22.21 -20.06
CA GLU A 238 3.97 23.09 -20.70
C GLU A 238 5.41 22.81 -20.22
N ALA A 239 5.66 21.63 -19.67
CA ALA A 239 6.98 21.26 -19.16
C ALA A 239 8.02 21.13 -20.30
N GLU A 240 9.27 21.43 -19.98
CA GLU A 240 10.41 21.22 -20.86
C GLU A 240 10.98 19.78 -20.70
N LEU A 241 11.69 19.28 -21.71
CA LEU A 241 12.40 18.00 -21.61
C LEU A 241 13.45 18.06 -20.49
N GLY A 242 13.66 16.93 -19.81
CA GLY A 242 14.46 16.84 -18.59
C GLY A 242 13.68 17.13 -17.31
N THR A 243 12.52 17.78 -17.40
CA THR A 243 11.66 18.02 -16.21
C THR A 243 11.29 16.70 -15.56
N THR A 244 11.46 16.66 -14.24
CA THR A 244 11.08 15.51 -13.41
C THR A 244 9.95 15.91 -12.48
N GLY A 245 8.83 15.19 -12.58
CA GLY A 245 7.74 15.27 -11.62
C GLY A 245 7.81 14.14 -10.61
N MET A 246 7.05 14.29 -9.53
CA MET A 246 6.97 13.29 -8.47
C MET A 246 5.52 12.85 -8.28
N ALA A 247 5.31 11.54 -8.17
CA ALA A 247 4.06 10.95 -7.75
C ALA A 247 4.31 10.04 -6.55
N TYR A 248 3.72 10.40 -5.41
CA TYR A 248 3.79 9.65 -4.16
C TYR A 248 2.48 8.91 -3.95
N ILE A 249 2.56 7.62 -3.63
CA ILE A 249 1.41 6.72 -3.61
C ILE A 249 1.43 5.91 -2.32
N VAL A 250 0.31 5.92 -1.60
CA VAL A 250 0.10 5.04 -0.43
C VAL A 250 -0.89 3.94 -0.79
N SER A 251 -0.51 2.69 -0.56
CA SER A 251 -1.40 1.54 -0.75
C SER A 251 -2.59 1.65 0.22
N LYS A 252 -3.81 1.63 -0.33
CA LYS A 252 -5.05 1.41 0.44
C LYS A 252 -5.55 -0.05 0.30
N GLY A 253 -4.70 -0.91 -0.25
CA GLY A 253 -4.99 -2.31 -0.54
C GLY A 253 -5.55 -2.56 -1.94
N ASN A 254 -6.09 -3.77 -2.12
CA ASN A 254 -6.50 -4.32 -3.42
C ASN A 254 -7.87 -3.78 -3.86
N GLY A 255 -8.07 -3.69 -5.17
CA GLY A 255 -9.29 -3.19 -5.80
C GLY A 255 -9.49 -1.67 -5.65
N TYR A 256 -8.44 -0.94 -5.26
CA TYR A 256 -8.55 0.49 -4.98
C TYR A 256 -8.47 1.33 -6.26
N THR A 257 -9.48 2.18 -6.48
CA THR A 257 -9.61 2.95 -7.73
C THR A 257 -9.97 4.43 -7.55
N ALA A 258 -10.17 4.90 -6.30
CA ALA A 258 -10.63 6.27 -6.06
C ALA A 258 -9.59 7.36 -6.37
N GLY A 259 -8.29 7.02 -6.39
CA GLY A 259 -7.20 7.92 -6.77
C GLY A 259 -6.78 8.96 -5.73
N ASP A 260 -7.52 9.10 -4.63
CA ASP A 260 -7.19 9.97 -3.47
C ASP A 260 -5.99 9.47 -2.64
N ASN A 261 -5.29 8.45 -3.13
CA ASN A 261 -4.08 7.88 -2.55
C ASN A 261 -2.83 8.20 -3.38
N VAL A 262 -2.96 9.10 -4.36
CA VAL A 262 -1.90 9.58 -5.25
C VAL A 262 -1.71 11.07 -5.00
N PHE A 263 -0.48 11.46 -4.70
CA PHE A 263 -0.11 12.81 -4.33
C PHE A 263 1.04 13.30 -5.21
N TYR A 264 0.97 14.54 -5.70
CA TYR A 264 1.93 15.04 -6.70
C TYR A 264 2.80 16.18 -6.16
N GLY A 265 4.07 16.18 -6.58
CA GLY A 265 5.03 17.26 -6.28
C GLY A 265 5.26 17.48 -4.79
N LYS A 266 5.80 18.66 -4.44
CA LYS A 266 6.16 19.00 -3.06
C LYS A 266 4.95 19.01 -2.12
N ASP A 267 3.85 19.63 -2.51
CA ASP A 267 2.65 19.72 -1.67
C ASP A 267 2.02 18.34 -1.46
N GLY A 268 2.11 17.46 -2.46
CA GLY A 268 1.70 16.07 -2.33
C GLY A 268 2.60 15.24 -1.43
N TYR A 269 3.89 15.58 -1.32
CA TYR A 269 4.80 14.87 -0.42
C TYR A 269 4.39 14.99 1.05
N ASP A 270 4.00 16.19 1.48
CA ASP A 270 3.59 16.42 2.87
C ASP A 270 2.35 15.56 3.21
N GLN A 271 1.37 15.51 2.28
CA GLN A 271 0.19 14.62 2.40
C GLN A 271 0.57 13.14 2.37
N PHE A 272 1.53 12.75 1.52
CA PHE A 272 2.04 11.40 1.48
C PHE A 272 2.70 11.00 2.81
N VAL A 273 3.53 11.86 3.41
CA VAL A 273 4.18 11.58 4.70
C VAL A 273 3.14 11.39 5.79
N ASP A 274 2.15 12.27 5.85
CA ASP A 274 1.05 12.15 6.79
C ASP A 274 0.28 10.84 6.56
N GLU A 275 0.00 10.46 5.31
CA GLU A 275 -0.75 9.23 5.00
C GLU A 275 0.07 7.95 5.21
N ALA A 276 1.34 7.96 4.82
CA ALA A 276 2.25 6.82 4.78
C ALA A 276 2.87 6.53 6.15
N PHE A 277 3.26 7.57 6.89
CA PHE A 277 4.07 7.41 8.10
C PHE A 277 3.29 7.72 9.38
N SER A 278 2.06 8.22 9.30
CA SER A 278 1.19 8.23 10.49
C SER A 278 0.75 6.80 10.83
N PHE A 279 0.83 6.50 12.12
CA PHE A 279 0.21 5.31 12.66
C PHE A 279 -1.31 5.45 12.59
N LYS A 280 -1.99 4.41 12.09
CA LYS A 280 -3.44 4.38 11.95
C LYS A 280 -3.99 3.02 12.33
N LEU A 281 -5.26 3.01 12.74
CA LEU A 281 -6.08 1.81 12.74
C LEU A 281 -6.67 1.64 11.33
N MET A 282 -6.48 0.48 10.72
CA MET A 282 -6.92 0.23 9.35
C MET A 282 -8.44 0.11 9.30
N PRO A 283 -9.15 0.81 8.39
CA PRO A 283 -10.61 0.72 8.30
C PRO A 283 -11.07 -0.64 7.78
N TYR A 284 -12.30 -1.00 8.14
CA TYR A 284 -12.97 -2.19 7.62
C TYR A 284 -13.11 -2.12 6.11
N LYS A 285 -12.81 -3.23 5.44
CA LYS A 285 -13.14 -3.47 4.04
C LYS A 285 -13.45 -4.95 3.82
N GLN A 286 -14.33 -5.24 2.89
CA GLN A 286 -14.60 -6.61 2.46
C GLN A 286 -13.70 -6.96 1.29
N ASN A 287 -12.99 -8.08 1.38
CA ASN A 287 -12.21 -8.61 0.28
C ASN A 287 -13.14 -9.08 -0.84
N THR A 288 -13.04 -8.48 -2.02
CA THR A 288 -13.94 -8.78 -3.15
C THR A 288 -13.77 -10.18 -3.75
N ASN A 289 -12.62 -10.82 -3.52
CA ASN A 289 -12.32 -12.16 -4.02
C ASN A 289 -12.74 -13.27 -3.05
N THR A 290 -12.57 -13.05 -1.73
CA THR A 290 -12.81 -14.08 -0.71
C THR A 290 -14.08 -13.84 0.11
N GLY A 291 -14.65 -12.64 0.06
CA GLY A 291 -15.75 -12.20 0.91
C GLY A 291 -15.37 -11.94 2.38
N GLN A 292 -14.10 -12.14 2.74
CA GLN A 292 -13.63 -11.99 4.13
C GLN A 292 -13.47 -10.52 4.52
N GLY A 293 -13.79 -10.21 5.78
CA GLY A 293 -13.53 -8.89 6.36
C GLY A 293 -12.05 -8.68 6.64
N GLU A 294 -11.52 -7.53 6.24
CA GLU A 294 -10.17 -7.04 6.54
C GLU A 294 -10.22 -5.72 7.31
N GLY A 295 -9.13 -5.38 8.00
CA GLY A 295 -9.00 -4.14 8.77
C GLY A 295 -9.52 -4.24 10.20
N THR A 296 -10.01 -3.13 10.75
CA THR A 296 -10.49 -3.01 12.13
C THR A 296 -12.01 -2.99 12.17
N PHE A 297 -12.62 -4.02 12.75
CA PHE A 297 -14.07 -4.19 12.80
C PHE A 297 -14.49 -5.14 13.92
N ALA A 298 -15.74 -4.99 14.36
CA ALA A 298 -16.36 -5.95 15.26
C ALA A 298 -16.89 -7.14 14.45
N VAL A 299 -16.30 -8.31 14.67
CA VAL A 299 -16.76 -9.57 14.07
C VAL A 299 -17.94 -10.16 14.85
N ARG A 300 -17.97 -9.91 16.17
CA ARG A 300 -19.07 -10.31 17.07
C ARG A 300 -19.32 -9.20 18.08
N PRO A 301 -20.47 -9.21 18.79
CA PRO A 301 -20.71 -8.27 19.89
C PRO A 301 -19.62 -8.26 20.97
N THR A 302 -18.83 -9.33 21.09
CA THR A 302 -17.76 -9.47 22.11
C THR A 302 -16.35 -9.55 21.53
N ASN A 303 -16.18 -9.50 20.20
CA ASN A 303 -14.87 -9.66 19.55
C ASN A 303 -14.65 -8.58 18.49
N ILE A 304 -13.53 -7.88 18.61
CA ILE A 304 -13.10 -6.86 17.66
C ILE A 304 -11.75 -7.29 17.09
N ILE A 305 -11.67 -7.40 15.77
CA ILE A 305 -10.41 -7.54 15.05
C ILE A 305 -9.85 -6.13 14.88
N VAL A 306 -8.56 -5.96 15.18
CA VAL A 306 -7.86 -4.68 15.05
C VAL A 306 -6.61 -4.90 14.23
N LYS A 307 -6.41 -4.01 13.26
CA LYS A 307 -5.22 -4.01 12.41
C LYS A 307 -4.62 -2.63 12.34
N THR A 308 -3.32 -2.51 12.55
CA THR A 308 -2.59 -1.23 12.52
C THR A 308 -1.89 -1.03 11.17
N SER A 309 -1.64 0.23 10.79
CA SER A 309 -0.92 0.57 9.55
C SER A 309 0.57 0.28 9.63
N ALA A 310 1.13 0.15 10.84
CA ALA A 310 2.53 -0.16 11.06
C ALA A 310 2.71 -1.17 12.20
N LEU A 311 3.82 -1.89 12.16
CA LEU A 311 4.27 -2.80 13.22
C LEU A 311 4.65 -2.00 14.47
N VAL A 312 4.24 -2.48 15.64
CA VAL A 312 4.67 -1.98 16.94
C VAL A 312 5.49 -3.05 17.68
N THR A 313 6.43 -2.62 18.52
CA THR A 313 7.25 -3.52 19.35
C THR A 313 6.36 -4.36 20.25
N ASN A 314 6.62 -5.66 20.32
CA ASN A 314 5.90 -6.57 21.20
C ASN A 314 6.60 -6.66 22.58
N PRO A 315 6.04 -6.05 23.65
CA PRO A 315 6.64 -6.12 24.97
C PRO A 315 6.67 -7.55 25.54
N TYR A 316 5.81 -8.45 25.05
CA TYR A 316 5.81 -9.85 25.47
C TYR A 316 7.02 -10.61 24.94
N ALA A 317 7.43 -10.34 23.69
CA ALA A 317 8.58 -11.01 23.08
C ALA A 317 9.90 -10.61 23.77
N ALA A 318 9.96 -9.40 24.33
CA ALA A 318 11.11 -8.89 25.10
C ALA A 318 11.11 -9.32 26.58
N ALA A 319 10.05 -9.98 27.06
CA ALA A 319 9.90 -10.36 28.46
C ALA A 319 10.77 -11.58 28.82
N GLU A 320 11.59 -11.44 29.87
CA GLU A 320 12.50 -12.51 30.32
C GLU A 320 11.89 -13.42 31.38
N THR A 321 10.85 -12.95 32.08
CA THR A 321 10.19 -13.68 33.18
C THR A 321 8.68 -13.79 32.99
N GLU A 322 8.04 -14.74 33.69
CA GLU A 322 6.56 -14.86 33.70
C GLU A 322 5.87 -13.61 34.27
N ALA A 323 6.52 -12.91 35.21
CA ALA A 323 6.02 -11.66 35.75
C ALA A 323 6.03 -10.55 34.68
N ASP A 324 7.10 -10.47 33.89
CA ASP A 324 7.22 -9.50 32.79
C ASP A 324 6.24 -9.82 31.66
N GLN A 325 6.00 -11.10 31.37
CA GLN A 325 4.99 -11.54 30.40
C GLN A 325 3.58 -11.10 30.83
N THR A 326 3.26 -11.24 32.12
CA THR A 326 1.97 -10.78 32.67
C THR A 326 1.84 -9.26 32.58
N ALA A 327 2.90 -8.53 32.91
CA ALA A 327 2.93 -7.07 32.78
C ALA A 327 2.78 -6.64 31.31
N ALA A 328 3.44 -7.33 30.38
CA ALA A 328 3.33 -7.06 28.95
C ALA A 328 1.90 -7.24 28.41
N LEU A 329 1.17 -8.27 28.86
CA LEU A 329 -0.24 -8.45 28.49
C LEU A 329 -1.11 -7.29 28.98
N GLU A 330 -0.91 -6.82 30.21
CA GLU A 330 -1.63 -5.65 30.74
C GLU A 330 -1.23 -4.35 30.03
N THR A 331 0.04 -4.19 29.64
CA THR A 331 0.51 -3.07 28.82
C THR A 331 -0.20 -3.05 27.47
N VAL A 332 -0.19 -4.17 26.73
CA VAL A 332 -0.85 -4.25 25.41
C VAL A 332 -2.36 -4.04 25.52
N LYS A 333 -3.00 -4.57 26.56
CA LYS A 333 -4.40 -4.29 26.85
C LYS A 333 -4.64 -2.79 27.10
N GLY A 334 -3.73 -2.15 27.83
CA GLY A 334 -3.75 -0.72 28.15
C GLY A 334 -3.64 0.17 26.92
N TRP A 335 -3.10 -0.33 25.80
CA TRP A 335 -3.04 0.43 24.55
C TRP A 335 -4.41 0.75 23.98
N PHE A 336 -5.44 -0.04 24.32
CA PHE A 336 -6.74 0.08 23.71
C PHE A 336 -7.76 0.70 24.65
N LYS A 337 -8.54 1.64 24.11
CA LYS A 337 -9.68 2.23 24.80
C LYS A 337 -10.89 2.24 23.88
N LEU A 338 -11.99 1.65 24.35
CA LEU A 338 -13.25 1.60 23.62
C LEU A 338 -14.29 2.50 24.29
N THR A 339 -14.88 3.42 23.52
CA THR A 339 -15.88 4.36 24.03
C THR A 339 -17.13 4.40 23.17
N VAL A 340 -18.28 4.72 23.77
CA VAL A 340 -19.50 4.99 23.00
C VAL A 340 -19.41 6.39 22.41
N LYS A 341 -19.49 6.50 21.08
CA LYS A 341 -19.33 7.75 20.33
C LYS A 341 -20.30 8.81 20.83
N GLY A 342 -19.79 10.01 21.08
CA GLY A 342 -20.57 11.14 21.61
C GLY A 342 -20.84 11.09 23.13
N THR A 343 -20.21 10.17 23.85
CA THR A 343 -20.31 10.06 25.32
C THR A 343 -18.93 9.85 25.95
N SER A 344 -18.86 9.94 27.28
CA SER A 344 -17.67 9.56 28.05
C SER A 344 -17.70 8.11 28.55
N THR A 345 -18.67 7.30 28.09
CA THR A 345 -18.85 5.91 28.55
C THR A 345 -17.78 5.03 27.92
N VAL A 346 -16.92 4.46 28.78
CA VAL A 346 -15.89 3.48 28.39
C VAL A 346 -16.47 2.08 28.51
N ILE A 347 -16.24 1.26 27.49
CA ILE A 347 -16.56 -0.17 27.48
C ILE A 347 -15.34 -0.94 27.99
N PRO A 348 -15.42 -1.66 29.12
CA PRO A 348 -14.27 -2.38 29.65
C PRO A 348 -13.84 -3.53 28.74
N ILE A 349 -12.56 -3.54 28.38
CA ILE A 349 -11.90 -4.62 27.65
C ILE A 349 -11.51 -5.73 28.64
N GLU A 350 -11.85 -6.98 28.30
CA GLU A 350 -11.50 -8.14 29.13
C GLU A 350 -10.03 -8.50 28.90
N ARG A 351 -9.65 -8.73 27.64
CA ARG A 351 -8.27 -9.00 27.22
C ARG A 351 -8.03 -8.60 25.76
N VAL A 352 -6.77 -8.62 25.37
CA VAL A 352 -6.33 -8.44 23.98
C VAL A 352 -5.43 -9.63 23.60
N ASP A 353 -5.81 -10.35 22.56
CA ASP A 353 -5.06 -11.47 22.02
C ASP A 353 -4.21 -10.99 20.83
N PHE A 354 -2.95 -11.43 20.73
CA PHE A 354 -2.00 -11.06 19.68
C PHE A 354 -0.90 -12.14 19.52
N ALA A 355 -0.07 -12.03 18.48
CA ALA A 355 1.00 -12.99 18.22
C ALA A 355 2.16 -12.86 19.23
N LEU A 356 2.14 -13.67 20.29
CA LEU A 356 3.07 -13.57 21.43
C LEU A 356 4.56 -13.76 21.09
N ARG A 357 4.89 -14.48 20.01
CA ARG A 357 6.27 -14.87 19.68
C ARG A 357 6.96 -13.96 18.67
N ASN A 358 6.24 -13.02 18.07
CA ASN A 358 6.83 -12.10 17.10
C ASN A 358 7.45 -10.92 17.85
N GLU A 359 8.63 -10.45 17.43
CA GLU A 359 9.27 -9.25 18.01
C GLU A 359 8.44 -7.99 17.80
N THR A 360 7.63 -7.97 16.74
CA THR A 360 6.70 -6.91 16.41
C THR A 360 5.32 -7.45 16.03
N ILE A 361 4.28 -6.63 16.23
CA ILE A 361 2.88 -7.00 16.04
C ILE A 361 2.09 -5.86 15.39
N SER A 362 1.08 -6.20 14.61
CA SER A 362 0.14 -5.25 13.99
C SER A 362 -1.31 -5.73 13.95
N ASP A 363 -1.55 -7.00 14.27
CA ASP A 363 -2.87 -7.62 14.32
C ASP A 363 -3.21 -7.99 15.77
N PHE A 364 -4.41 -7.60 16.22
CA PHE A 364 -4.90 -7.83 17.57
C PHE A 364 -6.36 -8.28 17.55
N VAL A 365 -6.77 -9.02 18.57
CA VAL A 365 -8.18 -9.34 18.83
C VAL A 365 -8.54 -8.83 20.22
N ILE A 366 -9.36 -7.79 20.28
CA ILE A 366 -9.93 -7.32 21.54
C ILE A 366 -11.12 -8.20 21.89
N VAL A 367 -11.13 -8.70 23.13
CA VAL A 367 -12.20 -9.52 23.69
C VAL A 367 -12.91 -8.72 24.78
N LEU A 368 -14.24 -8.68 24.70
CA LEU A 368 -15.13 -8.09 25.68
C LEU A 368 -15.88 -9.20 26.42
N SER A 369 -16.25 -8.95 27.67
CA SER A 369 -17.12 -9.85 28.40
C SER A 369 -18.57 -9.76 27.89
N ASP A 370 -19.37 -10.80 28.12
CA ASP A 370 -20.79 -10.81 27.72
C ASP A 370 -21.60 -9.65 28.33
N ALA A 371 -21.21 -9.17 29.51
CA ALA A 371 -21.83 -8.02 30.18
C ALA A 371 -21.55 -6.69 29.46
N ASN A 372 -20.49 -6.64 28.65
CA ASN A 372 -20.01 -5.46 27.94
C ASN A 372 -20.17 -5.60 26.42
N LYS A 373 -21.01 -6.54 25.96
CA LYS A 373 -21.24 -6.76 24.53
C LYS A 373 -21.68 -5.47 23.84
N LEU A 374 -21.22 -5.30 22.60
CA LEU A 374 -21.57 -4.19 21.75
C LEU A 374 -23.03 -4.28 21.32
N ASP A 375 -23.60 -3.10 21.08
CA ASP A 375 -24.95 -2.87 20.61
C ASP A 375 -24.84 -2.22 19.24
N ASN A 376 -25.26 -2.94 18.19
CA ASN A 376 -25.11 -2.49 16.81
C ASN A 376 -25.99 -1.27 16.45
N THR A 377 -26.91 -0.88 17.33
CA THR A 377 -27.67 0.38 17.19
C THR A 377 -26.88 1.62 17.60
N LYS A 378 -25.71 1.45 18.23
CA LYS A 378 -24.80 2.52 18.66
C LYS A 378 -23.60 2.66 17.73
N SER A 379 -22.82 3.71 17.96
CA SER A 379 -21.49 3.90 17.36
C SER A 379 -20.45 3.88 18.47
N TYR A 380 -19.26 3.35 18.17
CA TYR A 380 -18.15 3.26 19.11
C TYR A 380 -16.88 3.83 18.49
N ILE A 381 -16.05 4.44 19.32
CA ILE A 381 -14.68 4.85 18.95
C ILE A 381 -13.71 3.92 19.64
N LEU A 382 -12.85 3.28 18.86
CA LEU A 382 -11.68 2.54 19.34
C LEU A 382 -10.47 3.46 19.21
N SER A 383 -9.77 3.67 20.32
CA SER A 383 -8.51 4.38 20.36
C SER A 383 -7.36 3.41 20.66
N PHE A 384 -6.22 3.67 20.04
CA PHE A 384 -4.92 3.06 20.31
C PHE A 384 -3.97 4.14 20.81
N ASP A 385 -3.22 3.86 21.87
CA ASP A 385 -2.12 4.70 22.36
C ASP A 385 -1.10 3.82 23.09
N ASN A 386 0.13 3.76 22.59
CA ASN A 386 1.24 3.04 23.24
C ASN A 386 2.34 3.96 23.78
N ASP A 387 2.00 5.22 24.08
CA ASP A 387 2.90 6.32 24.46
C ASP A 387 3.86 6.78 23.35
N SER A 388 3.97 6.04 22.24
CA SER A 388 4.83 6.39 21.09
C SER A 388 4.02 6.84 19.88
N VAL A 389 2.88 6.19 19.65
CA VAL A 389 1.93 6.50 18.57
C VAL A 389 0.52 6.35 19.09
N ASP A 390 -0.38 7.19 18.56
CA ASP A 390 -1.80 7.13 18.85
C ASP A 390 -2.62 7.14 17.56
N ALA A 391 -3.82 6.54 17.63
CA ALA A 391 -4.79 6.57 16.54
C ALA A 391 -6.20 6.31 17.07
N GLU A 392 -7.21 6.75 16.33
CA GLU A 392 -8.61 6.45 16.64
C GLU A 392 -9.41 6.12 15.38
N ILE A 393 -10.41 5.26 15.54
CA ILE A 393 -11.32 4.88 14.46
C ILE A 393 -12.73 4.67 14.98
N GLU A 394 -13.73 5.08 14.18
CA GLU A 394 -15.10 4.64 14.40
C GLU A 394 -15.23 3.16 14.02
N LEU A 395 -15.62 2.35 15.00
CA LEU A 395 -15.65 0.90 14.87
C LEU A 395 -16.76 0.46 13.90
N ALA A 396 -16.38 -0.30 12.87
CA ALA A 396 -17.32 -0.90 11.94
C ALA A 396 -18.08 -2.06 12.61
N LEU A 397 -19.36 -1.85 12.91
CA LEU A 397 -20.28 -2.87 13.43
C LEU A 397 -21.07 -3.52 12.30
N ASP A 398 -21.62 -4.69 12.60
CA ASP A 398 -22.55 -5.37 11.71
C ASP A 398 -23.98 -4.86 11.92
N LYS A 399 -24.56 -4.30 10.88
CA LYS A 399 -25.87 -3.64 10.93
C LYS A 399 -26.85 -4.19 9.89
N GLU A 400 -26.35 -4.97 8.94
CA GLU A 400 -27.18 -5.53 7.90
C GLU A 400 -27.82 -6.82 8.43
N LYS A 401 -29.00 -7.13 7.92
CA LYS A 401 -29.68 -8.37 8.27
C LYS A 401 -29.33 -9.44 7.24
N PRO A 402 -29.39 -10.73 7.62
CA PRO A 402 -29.26 -11.81 6.65
C PRO A 402 -30.29 -11.71 5.54
N VAL A 403 -29.96 -12.25 4.37
CA VAL A 403 -30.86 -12.35 3.22
C VAL A 403 -31.24 -13.81 3.02
N ILE A 404 -32.53 -14.13 3.13
CA ILE A 404 -33.08 -15.43 2.74
C ILE A 404 -33.51 -15.35 1.27
N SER A 405 -33.04 -16.28 0.44
CA SER A 405 -33.38 -16.38 -0.97
C SER A 405 -33.94 -17.75 -1.33
N PHE A 406 -34.77 -17.81 -2.37
CA PHE A 406 -35.34 -19.04 -2.89
C PHE A 406 -34.89 -19.23 -4.35
N PRO A 407 -33.79 -19.95 -4.62
CA PRO A 407 -33.14 -19.96 -5.93
C PRO A 407 -33.98 -20.59 -7.05
N ILE A 408 -34.90 -21.49 -6.70
CA ILE A 408 -35.71 -22.25 -7.67
C ILE A 408 -37.21 -21.98 -7.54
N LEU A 409 -37.63 -21.23 -6.52
CA LEU A 409 -39.04 -20.95 -6.29
C LEU A 409 -39.43 -19.70 -7.11
N GLY A 410 -40.59 -19.75 -7.75
CA GLY A 410 -41.11 -18.61 -8.52
C GLY A 410 -41.29 -17.35 -7.67
N GLU A 411 -41.39 -16.20 -8.32
CA GLU A 411 -41.58 -14.90 -7.63
C GLU A 411 -42.85 -14.85 -6.77
N ASP A 412 -43.88 -15.62 -7.13
CA ASP A 412 -45.12 -15.76 -6.37
C ASP A 412 -44.94 -16.61 -5.09
N ARG A 413 -43.87 -17.38 -5.02
CA ARG A 413 -43.48 -18.24 -3.90
C ARG A 413 -44.56 -19.23 -3.49
N ILE A 414 -45.29 -19.77 -4.47
CA ILE A 414 -46.39 -20.70 -4.25
C ILE A 414 -45.95 -22.13 -4.57
N ILE A 415 -46.27 -23.06 -3.67
CA ILE A 415 -46.05 -24.49 -3.83
C ILE A 415 -47.40 -25.20 -3.70
N GLU A 416 -47.82 -25.92 -4.75
CA GLU A 416 -49.08 -26.65 -4.73
C GLU A 416 -48.94 -27.96 -3.94
N VAL A 417 -49.89 -28.24 -3.05
CA VAL A 417 -49.94 -29.44 -2.22
C VAL A 417 -51.27 -30.15 -2.44
N ALA A 418 -51.22 -31.49 -2.57
CA ALA A 418 -52.41 -32.30 -2.78
C ALA A 418 -53.34 -32.31 -1.55
N TRP A 419 -54.61 -31.96 -1.79
CA TRP A 419 -55.65 -32.03 -0.77
C TRP A 419 -55.87 -33.46 -0.25
N GLY A 420 -55.99 -33.58 1.08
CA GLY A 420 -56.31 -34.81 1.79
C GLY A 420 -55.17 -35.85 1.85
N LYS A 421 -53.94 -35.46 1.47
CA LYS A 421 -52.75 -36.31 1.52
C LYS A 421 -51.83 -35.93 2.68
N GLU A 422 -51.02 -36.89 3.13
CA GLU A 422 -49.88 -36.59 4.00
C GLU A 422 -48.93 -35.64 3.28
N PHE A 423 -48.32 -34.72 4.02
CA PHE A 423 -47.40 -33.76 3.46
C PHE A 423 -46.10 -34.43 3.03
N ASP A 424 -45.68 -34.20 1.79
CA ASP A 424 -44.39 -34.64 1.28
C ASP A 424 -43.32 -33.59 1.62
N PHE A 425 -42.39 -33.95 2.51
CA PHE A 425 -41.31 -33.07 2.92
C PHE A 425 -40.39 -32.65 1.77
N ASN A 426 -40.36 -33.39 0.66
CA ASN A 426 -39.60 -33.01 -0.53
C ASN A 426 -40.19 -31.79 -1.26
N LEU A 427 -41.42 -31.39 -0.93
CA LEU A 427 -42.05 -30.16 -1.43
C LEU A 427 -41.61 -28.92 -0.65
N PHE A 428 -40.85 -29.07 0.44
CA PHE A 428 -40.30 -27.91 1.12
C PHE A 428 -39.28 -27.21 0.20
N PRO A 429 -39.37 -25.88 0.01
CA PRO A 429 -38.54 -25.21 -0.98
C PRO A 429 -37.07 -25.28 -0.59
N LEU A 430 -36.20 -25.35 -1.60
CA LEU A 430 -34.79 -25.03 -1.40
C LEU A 430 -34.68 -23.54 -1.10
N PHE A 431 -33.94 -23.20 -0.06
CA PHE A 431 -33.64 -21.82 0.33
C PHE A 431 -32.18 -21.71 0.74
N GLU A 432 -31.65 -20.50 0.64
CA GLU A 432 -30.33 -20.14 1.14
C GLU A 432 -30.46 -18.90 2.03
N ALA A 433 -29.70 -18.83 3.11
CA ALA A 433 -29.57 -17.62 3.92
C ALA A 433 -28.11 -17.21 4.01
N VAL A 434 -27.80 -15.99 3.57
CA VAL A 434 -26.44 -15.45 3.54
C VAL A 434 -26.41 -14.09 4.21
N ASP A 435 -25.34 -13.82 4.93
CA ASP A 435 -25.05 -12.57 5.61
C ASP A 435 -23.67 -12.06 5.17
N ASP A 436 -23.48 -10.73 5.10
CA ASP A 436 -22.25 -10.13 4.59
C ASP A 436 -21.05 -10.31 5.53
N ARG A 437 -21.27 -10.62 6.81
CA ARG A 437 -20.19 -10.88 7.79
C ARG A 437 -20.20 -12.27 8.39
N ASP A 438 -21.37 -12.84 8.65
CA ASP A 438 -21.49 -14.20 9.21
C ASP A 438 -21.44 -15.29 8.13
N GLY A 439 -21.54 -14.93 6.85
CA GLY A 439 -21.47 -15.84 5.72
C GLY A 439 -22.73 -16.69 5.58
N ASN A 440 -22.59 -18.00 5.35
CA ASN A 440 -23.74 -18.87 5.10
C ASN A 440 -24.44 -19.27 6.42
N LEU A 441 -25.66 -18.80 6.59
CA LEU A 441 -26.55 -19.03 7.74
C LEU A 441 -27.69 -20.00 7.42
N THR A 442 -27.70 -20.67 6.27
CA THR A 442 -28.80 -21.53 5.80
C THR A 442 -29.17 -22.60 6.83
N ASN A 443 -28.19 -23.17 7.53
CA ASN A 443 -28.41 -24.18 8.56
C ASN A 443 -29.01 -23.63 9.87
N ARG A 444 -29.10 -22.31 10.03
CA ARG A 444 -29.72 -21.62 11.18
C ARG A 444 -31.15 -21.16 10.90
N VAL A 445 -31.64 -21.28 9.66
CA VAL A 445 -33.01 -20.92 9.29
C VAL A 445 -33.99 -21.87 9.97
N TYR A 446 -35.08 -21.32 10.52
CA TYR A 446 -36.14 -22.10 11.15
C TYR A 446 -37.52 -21.51 10.87
N VAL A 447 -38.57 -22.31 11.09
CA VAL A 447 -39.96 -21.84 11.06
C VAL A 447 -40.37 -21.49 12.49
N PRO A 448 -40.60 -20.21 12.83
CA PRO A 448 -41.01 -19.82 14.17
C PRO A 448 -42.41 -20.35 14.49
N ALA A 449 -42.66 -20.79 15.72
CA ALA A 449 -43.97 -21.27 16.13
C ALA A 449 -45.02 -20.16 16.04
N GLY A 450 -46.18 -20.44 15.43
CA GLY A 450 -47.27 -19.47 15.32
C GLY A 450 -48.34 -19.87 14.31
N GLU A 451 -49.09 -18.89 13.81
CA GLU A 451 -50.04 -19.12 12.71
C GLU A 451 -49.32 -19.45 11.40
N LYS A 452 -48.20 -18.78 11.12
CA LYS A 452 -47.38 -18.98 9.90
C LYS A 452 -46.43 -20.18 9.96
N SER A 453 -46.79 -21.18 10.78
CA SER A 453 -46.08 -22.46 10.89
C SER A 453 -47.02 -23.65 10.76
N LYS A 454 -48.28 -23.41 10.41
CA LYS A 454 -49.34 -24.43 10.37
C LYS A 454 -49.78 -24.67 8.94
N LEU A 455 -49.73 -25.92 8.53
CA LEU A 455 -50.29 -26.41 7.26
C LEU A 455 -51.37 -27.44 7.56
N ASN A 456 -52.56 -27.27 6.98
CA ASN A 456 -53.64 -28.25 7.07
C ASN A 456 -53.99 -28.79 5.67
N THR A 457 -53.44 -29.94 5.30
CA THR A 457 -53.68 -30.55 4.00
C THR A 457 -55.12 -31.06 3.81
N ALA A 458 -55.92 -31.16 4.88
CA ALA A 458 -57.32 -31.57 4.79
C ALA A 458 -58.27 -30.43 4.44
N VAL A 459 -57.80 -29.17 4.44
CA VAL A 459 -58.62 -27.99 4.14
C VAL A 459 -57.98 -27.22 2.98
N GLU A 460 -58.75 -27.00 1.92
CA GLU A 460 -58.34 -26.26 0.73
C GLU A 460 -58.08 -24.78 1.08
N GLY A 461 -56.98 -24.22 0.59
CA GLY A 461 -56.59 -22.84 0.90
C GLY A 461 -55.09 -22.56 0.77
N ASP A 462 -54.74 -21.29 0.94
CA ASP A 462 -53.37 -20.80 0.95
C ASP A 462 -52.88 -20.69 2.39
N TYR A 463 -51.76 -21.36 2.68
CA TYR A 463 -51.13 -21.39 3.99
C TYR A 463 -49.78 -20.70 3.89
N GLU A 464 -49.63 -19.58 4.59
CA GLU A 464 -48.35 -18.87 4.68
C GLU A 464 -47.42 -19.59 5.64
N ILE A 465 -46.21 -19.90 5.19
CA ILE A 465 -45.12 -20.42 6.02
C ILE A 465 -44.00 -19.37 6.06
N MET A 466 -43.58 -19.01 7.27
CA MET A 466 -42.50 -18.06 7.51
C MET A 466 -41.20 -18.79 7.81
N LEU A 467 -40.14 -18.43 7.09
CA LEU A 467 -38.76 -18.71 7.46
C LEU A 467 -38.21 -17.53 8.24
N ARG A 468 -37.45 -17.80 9.29
CA ARG A 468 -36.73 -16.81 10.07
C ARG A 468 -35.28 -17.22 10.24
N VAL A 469 -34.38 -16.25 10.17
CA VAL A 469 -32.97 -16.41 10.57
C VAL A 469 -32.54 -15.17 11.35
N GLU A 470 -31.69 -15.39 12.34
CA GLU A 470 -31.07 -14.35 13.15
C GLU A 470 -29.55 -14.53 13.04
N ASP A 471 -28.83 -13.43 12.78
CA ASP A 471 -27.38 -13.40 12.69
C ASP A 471 -26.72 -13.45 14.09
N THR A 472 -25.43 -13.19 14.19
CA THR A 472 -24.71 -13.17 15.48
C THR A 472 -24.83 -11.83 16.23
N TRP A 473 -25.37 -10.80 15.59
CA TRP A 473 -25.62 -9.46 16.14
C TRP A 473 -27.07 -9.22 16.58
N GLY A 474 -27.97 -10.16 16.29
CA GLY A 474 -29.39 -10.08 16.59
C GLY A 474 -30.23 -9.44 15.47
N ASN A 475 -29.65 -9.20 14.29
CA ASN A 475 -30.43 -8.77 13.14
C ASN A 475 -31.24 -9.96 12.62
N VAL A 476 -32.52 -9.72 12.38
CA VAL A 476 -33.49 -10.77 12.03
C VAL A 476 -33.98 -10.55 10.61
N SER A 477 -34.04 -11.64 9.85
CA SER A 477 -34.69 -11.70 8.55
C SER A 477 -35.83 -12.70 8.57
N GLU A 478 -36.94 -12.31 7.97
CA GLU A 478 -38.15 -13.13 7.85
C GLU A 478 -38.60 -13.12 6.39
N GLU A 479 -38.82 -14.30 5.84
CA GLU A 479 -39.34 -14.47 4.48
C GLU A 479 -40.52 -15.44 4.47
N ILE A 480 -41.49 -15.18 3.60
CA ILE A 480 -42.72 -15.96 3.51
C ILE A 480 -42.80 -16.65 2.15
N PHE A 481 -43.25 -17.91 2.17
CA PHE A 481 -43.72 -18.64 1.01
C PHE A 481 -45.08 -19.30 1.34
N ILE A 482 -45.79 -19.74 0.31
CA ILE A 482 -47.18 -20.21 0.42
C ILE A 482 -47.27 -21.67 0.00
N PHE A 483 -47.88 -22.50 0.84
CA PHE A 483 -48.42 -23.78 0.41
C PHE A 483 -49.89 -23.61 0.01
N ARG A 484 -50.21 -23.86 -1.26
CA ARG A 484 -51.57 -23.88 -1.78
C ARG A 484 -52.09 -25.31 -1.74
N VAL A 485 -52.95 -25.62 -0.78
CA VAL A 485 -53.63 -26.92 -0.71
C VAL A 485 -54.79 -26.91 -1.70
N THR A 486 -54.73 -27.75 -2.73
CA THR A 486 -55.70 -27.79 -3.82
C THR A 486 -56.07 -29.22 -4.21
N LYS A 487 -57.30 -29.41 -4.68
CA LYS A 487 -57.76 -30.69 -5.29
C LYS A 487 -57.27 -30.85 -6.73
N ASN A 488 -56.88 -29.74 -7.36
CA ASN A 488 -56.43 -29.68 -8.75
C ASN A 488 -54.92 -29.42 -8.79
N VAL A 489 -54.13 -30.36 -8.23
CA VAL A 489 -52.66 -30.29 -8.34
C VAL A 489 -52.28 -30.47 -9.80
N LYS A 490 -51.48 -29.54 -10.34
CA LYS A 490 -51.02 -29.62 -11.73
C LYS A 490 -49.93 -30.64 -11.97
#